data_AF-A0A3Q8CY01-F1
#
_entry.id   AF-A0A3Q8CY01-F1
#
_cell.length_a   1.000
_cell.length_b   1.000
_cell.length_c   1.000
_cell.angle_alpha   90.00
_cell.angle_beta   90.00
_cell.angle_gamma   90.00
#
_symmetry.space_group_name_H-M   'P 1'
#
loop_
_entity.id
_entity.type
_entity.pdbx_description
1 polymer ?
#
loop_
_entity_poly.entity_id
_entity_poly.type
_entity_poly.pdbx_seq_one_letter_code
_entity_poly.pdbx_strand_id
1 'polypeptide(L)'
;MIQVEDISEKLEFEVTDQSVDVTLQPNQYRMEQVEQFKLYLVEKSHFLGGQVKEVSEKRLVLSYQKNSLTKNLADLPFKKMGIYERLLLTQKAGILEEYLGSPAVPFIAPENIFIQGDLLVIAHRGLMESIAPYRPTENDFFKEYRALILYMINPDLEYKNLIQGAGTLENSLSKQIQDAESFSEVNELLRDEITHQRQLREANTKLVSKKKYQFFKWGSIVLSLLTIALIILSGYLGFKKVPAQTRVITAQSEFNSKNYDAVLNALENDNPESLPRSAQYIAAVSSIKLDSLSYKQQRVLLNNVSQKSSQNTLLYWIYLGRGDFNKSLNIAQNIGDDQYILHAYTKLYDSTKSNSQMNGAKKQQLLQKYNKAINKYLKSLGGKKNDTTTSDPTN
;
A
#
# COMPACT_ATOMS: atom_id res chain seq x y z
N MET A 1 -24.08 -32.18 23.46
CA MET A 1 -23.21 -33.19 24.09
C MET A 1 -22.10 -33.56 23.12
N ILE A 2 -20.87 -33.64 23.61
CA ILE A 2 -19.68 -34.07 22.88
C ILE A 2 -19.10 -35.30 23.56
N GLN A 3 -18.54 -36.23 22.79
CA GLN A 3 -17.81 -37.37 23.35
C GLN A 3 -16.35 -36.96 23.51
N VAL A 4 -15.84 -37.08 24.73
CA VAL A 4 -14.45 -36.78 25.08
C VAL A 4 -13.78 -38.08 25.49
N GLU A 5 -12.58 -38.31 25.00
CA GLU A 5 -11.84 -39.55 25.17
C GLU A 5 -10.44 -39.22 25.68
N ASP A 6 -10.05 -39.86 26.78
CA ASP A 6 -8.65 -39.94 27.22
C ASP A 6 -8.07 -41.31 26.81
N ILE A 7 -6.93 -41.76 27.36
CA ILE A 7 -6.34 -43.05 26.98
C ILE A 7 -7.19 -44.25 27.42
N SER A 8 -8.03 -44.08 28.44
CA SER A 8 -8.68 -45.14 29.21
C SER A 8 -10.20 -45.12 29.12
N GLU A 9 -10.79 -43.93 29.02
CA GLU A 9 -12.20 -43.68 29.25
C GLU A 9 -12.78 -42.78 28.17
N LYS A 10 -14.07 -43.01 27.91
CA LYS A 10 -14.87 -42.21 27.01
C LYS A 10 -16.09 -41.69 27.74
N LEU A 11 -16.19 -40.36 27.83
CA LEU A 11 -17.17 -39.66 28.64
C LEU A 11 -17.98 -38.69 27.78
N GLU A 12 -19.21 -38.39 28.22
CA GLU A 12 -20.09 -37.46 27.53
C GLU A 12 -20.14 -36.11 28.26
N PHE A 13 -19.78 -35.05 27.55
CA PHE A 13 -19.69 -33.70 28.07
C PHE A 13 -20.78 -32.82 27.48
N GLU A 14 -21.40 -32.00 28.31
CA GLU A 14 -22.26 -30.89 27.91
C GLU A 14 -21.74 -29.60 28.54
N VAL A 15 -21.10 -28.78 27.73
CA VAL A 15 -20.49 -27.52 28.17
C VAL A 15 -21.46 -26.37 27.88
N THR A 16 -21.83 -25.63 28.91
CA THR A 16 -22.61 -24.39 28.82
C THR A 16 -21.74 -23.20 29.25
N ASP A 17 -22.26 -21.97 29.25
CA ASP A 17 -21.49 -20.81 29.76
C ASP A 17 -21.23 -20.91 31.27
N GLN A 18 -22.13 -21.56 32.03
CA GLN A 18 -22.12 -21.58 33.49
C GLN A 18 -21.68 -22.92 34.09
N SER A 19 -21.75 -24.00 33.33
CA SER A 19 -21.38 -25.33 33.83
C SER A 19 -20.76 -26.23 32.78
N VAL A 20 -20.11 -27.28 33.27
CA VAL A 20 -19.69 -28.45 32.50
C VAL A 20 -20.39 -29.65 33.13
N ASP A 21 -21.32 -30.24 32.40
CA ASP A 21 -22.03 -31.43 32.84
C ASP A 21 -21.37 -32.66 32.22
N VAL A 22 -21.00 -33.63 33.04
CA VAL A 22 -20.32 -34.87 32.61
C VAL A 22 -21.18 -36.06 32.98
N THR A 23 -21.46 -36.90 31.98
CA THR A 23 -22.29 -38.09 32.13
C THR A 23 -21.43 -39.34 32.06
N LEU A 24 -21.54 -40.19 33.09
CA LEU A 24 -20.87 -41.47 33.22
C LEU A 24 -21.88 -42.62 33.07
N GLN A 25 -21.46 -43.66 32.37
CA GLN A 25 -22.21 -44.91 32.17
C GLN A 25 -22.11 -45.84 33.38
N PRO A 26 -23.01 -46.85 33.54
CA PRO A 26 -23.04 -47.70 34.74
C PRO A 26 -21.74 -48.45 35.06
N ASN A 27 -20.90 -48.71 34.06
CA ASN A 27 -19.59 -49.36 34.24
C ASN A 27 -18.46 -48.38 34.64
N GLN A 28 -18.75 -47.08 34.69
CA GLN A 28 -17.78 -46.01 34.96
C GLN A 28 -17.90 -45.44 36.38
N TYR A 29 -18.83 -45.95 37.20
CA TYR A 29 -18.96 -45.56 38.60
C TYR A 29 -19.52 -46.67 39.48
N ARG A 30 -19.12 -46.65 40.75
CA ARG A 30 -19.69 -47.47 41.83
C ARG A 30 -20.71 -46.65 42.60
N MET A 31 -21.98 -47.02 42.52
CA MET A 31 -23.09 -46.23 43.08
C MET A 31 -22.92 -46.00 44.59
N GLU A 32 -22.44 -47.01 45.32
CA GLU A 32 -22.17 -46.99 46.75
C GLU A 32 -21.03 -46.06 47.17
N GLN A 33 -20.16 -45.67 46.23
CA GLN A 33 -19.02 -44.78 46.47
C GLN A 33 -19.31 -43.31 46.11
N VAL A 34 -20.47 -43.00 45.50
CA VAL A 34 -20.79 -41.64 45.06
C VAL A 34 -20.88 -40.65 46.21
N GLU A 35 -21.37 -41.07 47.39
CA GLU A 35 -21.42 -40.20 48.57
C GLU A 35 -20.02 -39.80 49.05
N GLN A 36 -19.05 -40.72 48.99
CA GLN A 36 -17.65 -40.42 49.36
C GLN A 36 -17.02 -39.48 48.33
N PHE A 37 -17.35 -39.66 47.05
CA PHE A 37 -16.86 -38.82 45.97
C PHE A 37 -17.30 -37.36 46.07
N LYS A 38 -18.46 -37.06 46.67
CA LYS A 38 -18.88 -35.67 46.91
C LYS A 38 -17.83 -34.85 47.67
N LEU A 39 -17.04 -35.48 48.54
CA LEU A 39 -15.94 -34.82 49.26
C LEU A 39 -14.80 -34.36 48.34
N TYR A 40 -14.64 -35.01 47.18
CA TYR A 40 -13.65 -34.68 46.16
C TYR A 40 -14.17 -33.69 45.11
N LEU A 41 -15.49 -33.44 45.08
CA LEU A 41 -16.10 -32.44 44.20
C LEU A 41 -15.97 -31.00 44.70
N VAL A 42 -15.48 -30.78 45.92
CA VAL A 42 -15.21 -29.44 46.45
C VAL A 42 -14.21 -28.70 45.54
N GLU A 43 -14.43 -27.39 45.36
CA GLU A 43 -13.54 -26.51 44.61
C GLU A 43 -12.13 -26.51 45.23
N LYS A 44 -11.11 -26.63 44.38
CA LYS A 44 -9.69 -26.54 44.76
C LYS A 44 -8.95 -25.70 43.73
N SER A 45 -7.70 -25.29 44.02
CA SER A 45 -6.91 -24.39 43.18
C SER A 45 -6.83 -24.75 41.69
N HIS A 46 -6.88 -26.05 41.35
CA HIS A 46 -6.80 -26.55 39.96
C HIS A 46 -8.01 -27.39 39.54
N PHE A 47 -9.10 -27.32 40.29
CA PHE A 47 -10.29 -28.14 40.07
C PHE A 47 -11.55 -27.30 40.26
N LEU A 48 -12.43 -27.32 39.26
CA LEU A 48 -13.74 -26.68 39.37
C LEU A 48 -14.57 -27.34 40.47
N GLY A 49 -15.33 -26.53 41.20
CA GLY A 49 -16.33 -27.00 42.15
C GLY A 49 -17.44 -27.77 41.41
N GLY A 50 -17.74 -28.98 41.88
CA GLY A 50 -18.71 -29.88 41.28
C GLY A 50 -19.80 -30.28 42.25
N GLN A 51 -20.91 -30.77 41.69
CA GLN A 51 -21.98 -31.39 42.42
C GLN A 51 -22.59 -32.55 41.64
N VAL A 52 -23.20 -33.47 42.36
CA VAL A 52 -23.93 -34.59 41.77
C VAL A 52 -25.32 -34.09 41.36
N LYS A 53 -25.63 -34.13 40.06
CA LYS A 53 -26.91 -33.69 39.48
C LYS A 53 -27.91 -34.85 39.40
N GLU A 54 -27.43 -36.05 39.08
CA GLU A 54 -28.23 -37.26 38.97
C GLU A 54 -27.41 -38.50 39.35
N VAL A 55 -27.98 -39.42 40.11
CA VAL A 55 -27.43 -40.75 40.39
C VAL A 55 -28.54 -41.76 40.18
N SER A 56 -28.29 -42.76 39.34
CA SER A 56 -29.20 -43.87 39.11
C SER A 56 -28.43 -45.15 38.80
N GLU A 57 -29.13 -46.24 38.51
CA GLU A 57 -28.52 -47.45 37.92
C GLU A 57 -28.11 -47.28 36.45
N LYS A 58 -28.61 -46.24 35.77
CA LYS A 58 -28.41 -46.04 34.32
C LYS A 58 -27.31 -45.04 33.98
N ARG A 59 -27.11 -44.04 34.83
CA ARG A 59 -26.12 -42.98 34.65
C ARG A 59 -25.85 -42.23 35.94
N LEU A 60 -24.66 -41.63 35.99
CA LEU A 60 -24.24 -40.61 36.94
C LEU A 60 -24.00 -39.31 36.16
N VAL A 61 -24.61 -38.21 36.59
CA VAL A 61 -24.39 -36.88 35.99
C VAL A 61 -23.78 -35.96 37.04
N LEU A 62 -22.60 -35.45 36.72
CA LEU A 62 -21.85 -34.50 37.53
C LEU A 62 -21.91 -33.13 36.87
N SER A 63 -22.07 -32.06 37.64
CA SER A 63 -22.11 -30.69 37.13
C SER A 63 -21.04 -29.84 37.81
N TYR A 64 -20.13 -29.27 37.02
CA TYR A 64 -19.04 -28.43 37.48
C TYR A 64 -19.31 -26.97 37.15
N GLN A 65 -19.26 -26.11 38.16
CA GLN A 65 -19.56 -24.69 38.03
C GLN A 65 -18.38 -23.93 37.41
N LYS A 66 -18.68 -23.04 36.46
CA LYS A 66 -17.72 -22.09 35.87
C LYS A 66 -18.39 -20.76 35.57
N ASN A 67 -17.60 -19.77 35.17
CA ASN A 67 -18.13 -18.47 34.74
C ASN A 67 -17.84 -18.22 33.26
N SER A 68 -18.41 -17.14 32.72
CA SER A 68 -18.29 -16.77 31.31
C SER A 68 -16.87 -16.32 30.89
N LEU A 69 -15.96 -16.09 31.83
CA LEU A 69 -14.56 -15.74 31.56
C LEU A 69 -13.66 -16.98 31.48
N THR A 70 -14.14 -18.12 31.96
CA THR A 70 -13.45 -19.41 31.91
C THR A 70 -13.47 -19.96 30.48
N LYS A 71 -12.29 -20.12 29.86
CA LYS A 71 -12.15 -20.55 28.45
C LYS A 71 -11.68 -22.00 28.37
N ASN A 72 -12.26 -22.81 27.50
CA ASN A 72 -11.82 -24.19 27.30
C ASN A 72 -10.57 -24.26 26.40
N LEU A 73 -9.68 -25.25 26.60
CA LEU A 73 -8.52 -25.45 25.72
C LEU A 73 -8.92 -25.92 24.31
N ALA A 74 -10.08 -26.59 24.15
CA ALA A 74 -10.59 -27.02 22.86
C ALA A 74 -11.21 -25.87 22.02
N ASP A 75 -11.50 -24.72 22.64
CA ASP A 75 -12.21 -23.62 21.97
C ASP A 75 -11.30 -22.75 21.10
N LEU A 76 -11.91 -22.13 20.06
CA LEU A 76 -11.23 -21.20 19.15
C LEU A 76 -10.43 -20.07 19.81
N PRO A 77 -10.85 -19.47 20.95
CA PRO A 77 -10.05 -18.44 21.61
C PRO A 77 -8.67 -18.92 22.06
N PHE A 78 -8.54 -20.18 22.50
CA PHE A 78 -7.24 -20.77 22.82
C PHE A 78 -6.42 -21.01 21.56
N LYS A 79 -7.02 -21.62 20.53
CA LYS A 79 -6.34 -21.92 19.26
C LYS A 79 -5.75 -20.68 18.58
N LYS A 80 -6.41 -19.52 18.73
CA LYS A 80 -5.98 -18.22 18.18
C LYS A 80 -4.93 -17.48 19.02
N MET A 81 -4.59 -17.94 20.21
CA MET A 81 -3.52 -17.31 21.01
C MET A 81 -2.19 -17.41 20.28
N GLY A 82 -1.28 -16.46 20.50
CA GLY A 82 0.08 -16.55 19.96
C GLY A 82 0.86 -17.70 20.61
N ILE A 83 1.86 -18.23 19.90
CA ILE A 83 2.64 -19.38 20.36
C ILE A 83 3.29 -19.15 21.73
N TYR A 84 3.82 -17.95 21.98
CA TYR A 84 4.44 -17.61 23.26
C TYR A 84 3.44 -17.65 24.43
N GLU A 85 2.25 -17.07 24.23
CA GLU A 85 1.21 -17.12 25.26
C GLU A 85 0.73 -18.56 25.53
N ARG A 86 0.64 -19.40 24.48
CA ARG A 86 0.33 -20.82 24.64
C ARG A 86 1.43 -21.56 25.40
N LEU A 87 2.70 -21.37 25.07
CA LEU A 87 3.83 -21.99 25.77
C LEU A 87 3.84 -21.67 27.27
N LEU A 88 3.52 -20.44 27.67
CA LEU A 88 3.39 -20.06 29.08
C LEU A 88 2.27 -20.82 29.79
N LEU A 89 1.14 -21.05 29.12
CA LEU A 89 0.05 -21.87 29.64
C LEU A 89 0.44 -23.35 29.67
N THR A 90 1.12 -23.84 28.64
CA THR A 90 1.64 -25.21 28.55
C THR A 90 2.58 -25.52 29.72
N GLN A 91 3.48 -24.61 30.08
CA GLN A 91 4.34 -24.77 31.25
C GLN A 91 3.54 -24.91 32.57
N LYS A 92 2.38 -24.26 32.68
CA LYS A 92 1.51 -24.41 33.85
C LYS A 92 0.79 -25.75 33.92
N ALA A 93 0.71 -26.50 32.82
CA ALA A 93 0.15 -27.85 32.82
C ALA A 93 1.02 -28.84 33.63
N GLY A 94 2.26 -28.50 33.96
CA GLY A 94 3.12 -29.28 34.85
C GLY A 94 2.50 -29.56 36.23
N ILE A 95 1.50 -28.78 36.66
CA ILE A 95 0.70 -29.07 37.86
C ILE A 95 0.04 -30.46 37.84
N LEU A 96 -0.20 -31.03 36.66
CA LEU A 96 -0.76 -32.37 36.50
C LEU A 96 0.13 -33.43 37.13
N GLU A 97 1.45 -33.23 37.16
CA GLU A 97 2.41 -34.15 37.79
C GLU A 97 2.10 -34.37 39.28
N GLU A 98 1.59 -33.35 39.99
CA GLU A 98 1.22 -33.45 41.41
C GLU A 98 0.05 -34.42 41.67
N TYR A 99 -0.72 -34.75 40.64
CA TYR A 99 -1.85 -35.68 40.73
C TYR A 99 -1.47 -37.11 40.38
N LEU A 100 -0.24 -37.37 39.94
CA LEU A 100 0.24 -38.72 39.70
C LEU A 100 0.16 -39.55 40.99
N GLY A 101 -0.68 -40.58 40.98
CA GLY A 101 -0.90 -41.45 42.13
C GLY A 101 -1.78 -40.87 43.26
N SER A 102 -2.36 -39.68 43.06
CA SER A 102 -3.35 -39.08 43.95
C SER A 102 -4.68 -39.86 43.91
N PRO A 103 -5.50 -39.84 44.99
CA PRO A 103 -6.84 -40.42 44.95
C PRO A 103 -7.77 -39.75 43.93
N ALA A 104 -7.62 -38.44 43.73
CA ALA A 104 -8.36 -37.70 42.72
C ALA A 104 -7.60 -37.76 41.39
N VAL A 105 -8.20 -38.42 40.40
CA VAL A 105 -7.56 -38.66 39.10
C VAL A 105 -8.09 -37.63 38.11
N PRO A 106 -7.27 -36.71 37.58
CA PRO A 106 -7.74 -35.76 36.58
C PRO A 106 -8.07 -36.48 35.27
N PHE A 107 -9.18 -36.11 34.63
CA PHE A 107 -9.46 -36.55 33.26
C PHE A 107 -8.71 -35.65 32.28
N ILE A 108 -7.61 -36.15 31.71
CA ILE A 108 -6.69 -35.36 30.90
C ILE A 108 -7.19 -35.33 29.46
N ALA A 109 -7.92 -34.27 29.12
CA ALA A 109 -8.34 -33.98 27.76
C ALA A 109 -8.51 -32.46 27.58
N PRO A 110 -8.23 -31.89 26.39
CA PRO A 110 -8.41 -30.46 26.16
C PRO A 110 -9.81 -29.95 26.51
N GLU A 111 -10.84 -30.75 26.23
CA GLU A 111 -12.24 -30.44 26.49
C GLU A 111 -12.58 -30.38 27.99
N ASN A 112 -11.74 -30.96 28.86
CA ASN A 112 -11.93 -30.98 30.30
C ASN A 112 -11.06 -29.96 31.06
N ILE A 113 -10.19 -29.25 30.35
CA ILE A 113 -9.25 -28.29 30.93
C ILE A 113 -9.60 -26.88 30.48
N PHE A 114 -9.62 -25.97 31.44
CA PHE A 114 -10.05 -24.60 31.26
C PHE A 114 -9.02 -23.62 31.79
N ILE A 115 -9.07 -22.40 31.25
CA ILE A 115 -8.23 -21.27 31.63
C ILE A 115 -9.10 -20.28 32.41
N GLN A 116 -8.74 -20.05 33.68
CA GLN A 116 -9.35 -19.03 34.53
C GLN A 116 -8.29 -18.00 34.92
N GLY A 117 -8.33 -16.83 34.28
CA GLY A 117 -7.25 -15.86 34.38
C GLY A 117 -5.98 -16.41 33.72
N ASP A 118 -5.00 -16.78 34.53
CA ASP A 118 -3.76 -17.44 34.12
C ASP A 118 -3.62 -18.86 34.69
N LEU A 119 -4.63 -19.40 35.37
CA LEU A 119 -4.62 -20.74 35.95
C LEU A 119 -5.27 -21.75 35.02
N LEU A 120 -4.71 -22.97 34.99
CA LEU A 120 -5.38 -24.14 34.44
C LEU A 120 -6.23 -24.79 35.53
N VAL A 121 -7.49 -25.02 35.21
CA VAL A 121 -8.47 -25.67 36.09
C VAL A 121 -9.14 -26.81 35.33
N ILE A 122 -9.34 -27.92 36.02
CA ILE A 122 -9.88 -29.15 35.46
C ILE A 122 -11.32 -29.30 35.94
N ALA A 123 -12.25 -29.65 35.05
CA ALA A 123 -13.63 -29.90 35.45
C ALA A 123 -13.75 -31.30 36.09
N HIS A 124 -13.79 -32.33 35.27
CA HIS A 124 -13.99 -33.71 35.69
C HIS A 124 -12.72 -34.38 36.22
N ARG A 125 -12.94 -35.19 37.24
CA ARG A 125 -11.93 -35.96 37.96
C ARG A 125 -12.59 -37.24 38.48
N GLY A 126 -11.87 -38.34 38.44
CA GLY A 126 -12.27 -39.61 38.99
C GLY A 126 -11.83 -39.78 40.44
N LEU A 127 -12.12 -40.96 40.99
CA LEU A 127 -11.73 -41.36 42.34
C LEU A 127 -11.23 -42.80 42.34
N MET A 128 -9.91 -42.97 42.34
CA MET A 128 -9.22 -44.26 42.40
C MET A 128 -9.88 -45.32 41.49
N GLU A 129 -10.47 -46.37 42.05
CA GLU A 129 -11.14 -47.47 41.33
C GLU A 129 -12.68 -47.40 41.42
N SER A 130 -13.21 -46.25 41.85
CA SER A 130 -14.63 -46.07 42.18
C SER A 130 -15.37 -45.29 41.12
N ILE A 131 -14.74 -44.26 40.55
CA ILE A 131 -15.35 -43.38 39.55
C ILE A 131 -14.29 -43.04 38.51
N ALA A 132 -14.64 -43.20 37.23
CA ALA A 132 -13.78 -42.88 36.11
C ALA A 132 -13.40 -41.37 36.07
N PRO A 133 -12.21 -41.01 35.54
CA PRO A 133 -11.12 -41.91 35.16
C PRO A 133 -10.54 -42.65 36.36
N TYR A 134 -10.24 -43.94 36.13
CA TYR A 134 -9.60 -44.76 37.15
C TYR A 134 -8.10 -44.47 37.21
N ARG A 135 -7.42 -44.92 38.28
CA ARG A 135 -6.00 -44.61 38.46
C ARG A 135 -5.17 -45.21 37.31
N PRO A 136 -4.52 -44.37 36.48
CA PRO A 136 -3.72 -44.87 35.37
C PRO A 136 -2.36 -45.39 35.84
N THR A 137 -1.68 -46.12 34.97
CA THR A 137 -0.25 -46.40 35.15
C THR A 137 0.56 -45.10 34.97
N GLU A 138 1.76 -45.04 35.56
CA GLU A 138 2.64 -43.88 35.39
C GLU A 138 2.96 -43.60 33.92
N ASN A 139 3.18 -44.67 33.13
CA ASN A 139 3.42 -44.56 31.70
C ASN A 139 2.22 -43.98 30.95
N ASP A 140 1.00 -44.42 31.26
CA ASP A 140 -0.19 -43.94 30.57
C ASP A 140 -0.52 -42.49 30.98
N PHE A 141 -0.35 -42.14 32.25
CA PHE A 141 -0.47 -40.75 32.71
C PHE A 141 0.54 -39.84 31.99
N PHE A 142 1.80 -40.29 31.87
CA PHE A 142 2.81 -39.52 31.15
C PHE A 142 2.49 -39.38 29.65
N LYS A 143 1.96 -40.42 28.99
CA LYS A 143 1.50 -40.32 27.59
C LYS A 143 0.38 -39.29 27.43
N GLU A 144 -0.62 -39.30 28.31
CA GLU A 144 -1.72 -38.32 28.28
C GLU A 144 -1.23 -36.90 28.52
N TYR A 145 -0.35 -36.72 29.51
CA TYR A 145 0.33 -35.46 29.78
C TYR A 145 1.07 -34.97 28.54
N ARG A 146 1.95 -35.79 27.96
CA ARG A 146 2.74 -35.45 26.77
C ARG A 146 1.83 -35.08 25.59
N ALA A 147 0.77 -35.85 25.35
CA ALA A 147 -0.21 -35.55 24.31
C ALA A 147 -0.91 -34.20 24.55
N LEU A 148 -1.21 -33.85 25.81
CA LEU A 148 -1.84 -32.58 26.15
C LEU A 148 -0.87 -31.42 25.89
N ILE A 149 0.39 -31.57 26.31
CA ILE A 149 1.45 -30.59 26.04
C ILE A 149 1.58 -30.34 24.52
N LEU A 150 1.63 -31.41 23.73
CA LEU A 150 1.68 -31.33 22.26
C LEU A 150 0.44 -30.65 21.67
N TYR A 151 -0.75 -30.94 22.19
CA TYR A 151 -1.99 -30.29 21.79
C TYR A 151 -1.95 -28.78 22.08
N MET A 152 -1.50 -28.38 23.27
CA MET A 152 -1.44 -26.98 23.66
C MET A 152 -0.47 -26.16 22.77
N ILE A 153 0.61 -26.80 22.31
CA ILE A 153 1.56 -26.19 21.36
C ILE A 153 0.95 -26.15 19.95
N ASN A 154 0.27 -27.23 19.54
CA ASN A 154 -0.28 -27.47 18.21
C ASN A 154 -1.81 -27.71 18.26
N PRO A 155 -2.62 -26.69 18.57
CA PRO A 155 -4.05 -26.85 18.85
C PRO A 155 -4.90 -27.26 17.64
N ASP A 156 -4.32 -27.26 16.44
CA ASP A 156 -4.96 -27.73 15.22
C ASP A 156 -4.90 -29.26 15.06
N LEU A 157 -4.02 -29.93 15.82
CA LEU A 157 -3.94 -31.39 15.85
C LEU A 157 -5.01 -31.98 16.76
N GLU A 158 -5.50 -33.17 16.41
CA GLU A 158 -6.45 -33.90 17.24
C GLU A 158 -5.73 -34.58 18.41
N TYR A 159 -6.22 -34.34 19.64
CA TYR A 159 -5.65 -34.89 20.86
C TYR A 159 -5.53 -36.42 20.84
N LYS A 160 -6.55 -37.11 20.31
CA LYS A 160 -6.56 -38.57 20.18
C LYS A 160 -5.39 -39.11 19.34
N ASN A 161 -5.03 -38.43 18.26
CA ASN A 161 -3.92 -38.84 17.42
C ASN A 161 -2.59 -38.66 18.18
N LEU A 162 -2.47 -37.57 18.95
CA LEU A 162 -1.28 -37.28 19.77
C LEU A 162 -1.06 -38.32 20.88
N ILE A 163 -2.13 -38.83 21.53
CA ILE A 163 -2.02 -39.93 22.50
C ILE A 163 -1.39 -41.17 21.87
N GLN A 164 -1.78 -41.47 20.63
CA GLN A 164 -1.29 -42.64 19.88
C GLN A 164 0.12 -42.43 19.30
N GLY A 165 0.73 -41.25 19.49
CA GLY A 165 1.97 -40.86 18.81
C GLY A 165 1.80 -40.69 17.30
N ALA A 166 0.56 -40.54 16.83
CA ALA A 166 0.21 -40.35 15.44
C ALA A 166 0.09 -38.85 15.12
N GLY A 167 0.52 -38.47 13.92
CA GLY A 167 0.42 -37.10 13.43
C GLY A 167 1.78 -36.53 13.01
N THR A 168 1.77 -35.67 12.00
CA THR A 168 2.98 -35.02 11.50
C THR A 168 3.31 -33.83 12.38
N LEU A 169 4.34 -33.97 13.22
CA LEU A 169 4.88 -32.87 14.01
C LEU A 169 5.84 -32.06 13.13
N GLU A 170 5.45 -30.83 12.79
CA GLU A 170 6.23 -29.96 11.91
C GLU A 170 7.45 -29.36 12.62
N ASN A 171 7.27 -28.88 13.86
CA ASN A 171 8.27 -28.10 14.57
C ASN A 171 9.23 -28.98 15.42
N SER A 172 10.45 -28.48 15.62
CA SER A 172 11.52 -29.20 16.34
C SER A 172 11.16 -29.48 17.80
N LEU A 173 10.56 -28.51 18.49
CA LEU A 173 10.15 -28.66 19.89
C LEU A 173 9.17 -29.81 20.07
N SER A 174 8.16 -29.92 19.20
CA SER A 174 7.15 -30.97 19.30
C SER A 174 7.75 -32.36 19.08
N LYS A 175 8.71 -32.49 18.16
CA LYS A 175 9.44 -33.75 17.96
C LYS A 175 10.23 -34.13 19.22
N GLN A 176 10.97 -33.18 19.79
CA GLN A 176 11.72 -33.41 21.04
C GLN A 176 10.78 -33.76 22.21
N ILE A 177 9.64 -33.08 22.34
CA ILE A 177 8.64 -33.41 23.37
C ILE A 177 8.05 -34.80 23.15
N GLN A 178 7.79 -35.20 21.90
CA GLN A 178 7.30 -36.53 21.57
C GLN A 178 8.28 -37.64 21.96
N ASP A 179 9.58 -37.38 21.79
CA ASP A 179 10.66 -38.31 22.12
C ASP A 179 11.00 -38.31 23.62
N ALA A 180 10.58 -37.29 24.37
CA ALA A 180 10.85 -37.19 25.80
C ALA A 180 10.24 -38.34 26.61
N GLU A 181 10.98 -38.81 27.60
CA GLU A 181 10.65 -39.98 28.42
C GLU A 181 10.19 -39.62 29.84
N SER A 182 10.29 -38.34 30.24
CA SER A 182 9.93 -37.89 31.59
C SER A 182 9.32 -36.49 31.63
N PHE A 183 8.58 -36.19 32.72
CA PHE A 183 8.05 -34.84 32.99
C PHE A 183 9.16 -33.80 33.06
N SER A 184 10.30 -34.14 33.67
CA SER A 184 11.46 -33.25 33.81
C SER A 184 12.01 -32.82 32.45
N GLU A 185 12.17 -33.76 31.52
CA GLU A 185 12.68 -33.49 30.17
C GLU A 185 11.72 -32.58 29.39
N VAL A 186 10.41 -32.85 29.44
CA VAL A 186 9.40 -31.97 28.82
C VAL A 186 9.46 -30.56 29.42
N ASN A 187 9.59 -30.44 30.73
CA ASN A 187 9.65 -29.16 31.43
C ASN A 187 10.91 -28.36 31.08
N GLU A 188 12.05 -29.01 30.87
CA GLU A 188 13.30 -28.40 30.41
C GLU A 188 13.15 -27.87 28.98
N LEU A 189 12.66 -28.69 28.06
CA LEU A 189 12.41 -28.30 26.66
C LEU A 189 11.46 -27.09 26.55
N LEU A 190 10.38 -27.08 27.33
CA LEU A 190 9.45 -25.95 27.38
C LEU A 190 10.12 -24.68 27.92
N ARG A 191 10.93 -24.80 28.98
CA ARG A 191 11.62 -23.66 29.60
C ARG A 191 12.60 -23.01 28.63
N ASP A 192 13.35 -23.82 27.90
CA ASP A 192 14.31 -23.35 26.91
C ASP A 192 13.62 -22.61 25.77
N GLU A 193 12.56 -23.18 25.19
CA GLU A 193 11.82 -22.52 24.12
C GLU A 193 11.15 -21.22 24.60
N ILE A 194 10.55 -21.21 25.81
CA ILE A 194 9.97 -19.98 26.39
C ILE A 194 11.03 -18.89 26.53
N THR A 195 12.22 -19.25 26.99
CA THR A 195 13.34 -18.30 27.18
C THR A 195 13.80 -17.74 25.84
N HIS A 196 13.97 -18.62 24.84
CA HIS A 196 14.34 -18.23 23.48
C HIS A 196 13.30 -17.30 22.84
N GLN A 197 12.00 -17.65 22.90
CA GLN A 197 10.92 -16.82 22.37
C GLN A 197 10.81 -15.46 23.09
N ARG A 198 11.06 -15.42 24.39
CA ARG A 198 11.09 -14.17 25.16
C ARG A 198 12.18 -13.23 24.63
N GLN A 199 13.40 -13.74 24.47
CA GLN A 199 14.53 -12.95 23.95
C GLN A 199 14.25 -12.41 22.54
N LEU A 200 13.70 -13.24 21.64
CA LEU A 200 13.31 -12.80 20.30
C LEU A 200 12.26 -11.69 20.33
N ARG A 201 11.26 -11.79 21.22
CA ARG A 201 10.22 -10.75 21.36
C ARG A 201 10.80 -9.46 21.93
N GLU A 202 11.67 -9.53 22.93
CA GLU A 202 12.34 -8.35 23.51
C GLU A 202 13.26 -7.65 22.50
N ALA A 203 13.96 -8.41 21.66
CA ALA A 203 14.84 -7.87 20.64
C ALA A 203 14.08 -7.23 19.46
N ASN A 204 12.99 -7.88 19.00
CA ASN A 204 12.34 -7.51 17.74
C ASN A 204 11.03 -6.73 17.90
N THR A 205 10.44 -6.70 19.09
CA THR A 205 9.11 -6.10 19.30
C THR A 205 9.11 -5.10 20.45
N LYS A 206 8.41 -3.99 20.24
CA LYS A 206 8.10 -3.03 21.30
C LYS A 206 6.61 -2.72 21.28
N LEU A 207 6.00 -2.74 22.45
CA LEU A 207 4.60 -2.35 22.60
C LEU A 207 4.48 -0.85 22.41
N VAL A 208 3.67 -0.47 21.42
CA VAL A 208 3.34 0.93 21.13
C VAL A 208 1.83 1.10 21.14
N SER A 209 1.36 2.28 21.51
CA SER A 209 -0.07 2.56 21.45
C SER A 209 -0.55 2.52 20.00
N LYS A 210 -1.64 1.79 19.72
CA LYS A 210 -2.21 1.65 18.37
C LYS A 210 -2.48 2.99 17.69
N LYS A 211 -3.01 3.98 18.44
CA LYS A 211 -3.31 5.33 17.93
C LYS A 211 -2.05 6.04 17.40
N LYS A 212 -0.96 6.05 18.18
CA LYS A 212 0.31 6.68 17.75
C LYS A 212 0.92 5.97 16.54
N TYR A 213 0.88 4.64 16.51
CA TYR A 213 1.40 3.86 15.38
C TYR A 213 0.62 4.14 14.09
N GLN A 214 -0.72 4.14 14.15
CA GLN A 214 -1.55 4.45 12.98
C GLN A 214 -1.35 5.88 12.48
N PHE A 215 -1.29 6.86 13.39
CA PHE A 215 -0.99 8.24 13.04
C PHE A 215 0.36 8.36 12.34
N PHE A 216 1.41 7.74 12.88
CA PHE A 216 2.74 7.79 12.27
C PHE A 216 2.77 7.08 10.90
N LYS A 217 2.15 5.90 10.78
CA LYS A 217 2.09 5.13 9.52
C LYS A 217 1.40 5.92 8.41
N TRP A 218 0.25 6.52 8.69
CA TRP A 218 -0.48 7.28 7.66
C TRP A 218 0.12 8.67 7.44
N GLY A 219 0.58 9.32 8.50
CA GLY A 219 1.27 10.60 8.43
C GLY A 219 2.54 10.54 7.58
N SER A 220 3.34 9.47 7.71
CA SER A 220 4.55 9.29 6.90
C SER A 220 4.24 9.07 5.43
N ILE A 221 3.19 8.33 5.10
CA ILE A 221 2.74 8.11 3.71
C ILE A 221 2.30 9.44 3.09
N VAL A 222 1.45 10.20 3.78
CA VAL A 222 0.96 11.50 3.28
C VAL A 222 2.11 12.49 3.11
N LEU A 223 3.01 12.57 4.09
CA LEU A 223 4.19 13.43 4.02
C LEU A 223 5.11 13.05 2.85
N SER A 224 5.28 11.75 2.58
CA SER A 224 6.09 11.27 1.45
C SER A 224 5.49 11.71 0.11
N LEU A 225 4.17 11.57 -0.06
CA LEU A 225 3.49 12.00 -1.28
C LEU A 225 3.58 13.52 -1.48
N LEU A 226 3.38 14.31 -0.42
CA LEU A 226 3.53 15.76 -0.45
C LEU A 226 4.97 16.17 -0.85
N THR A 227 5.96 15.46 -0.31
CA THR A 227 7.38 15.72 -0.64
C THR A 227 7.65 15.48 -2.12
N ILE A 228 7.12 14.39 -2.71
CA ILE A 228 7.27 14.11 -4.15
C ILE A 228 6.61 15.21 -4.99
N ALA A 229 5.41 15.66 -4.62
CA ALA A 229 4.72 16.74 -5.33
C ALA A 229 5.52 18.06 -5.30
N LEU A 230 6.12 18.39 -4.14
CA LEU A 230 6.98 19.55 -3.99
C LEU A 230 8.25 19.45 -4.85
N ILE A 231 8.85 18.26 -4.94
CA ILE A 231 10.02 18.01 -5.80
C ILE A 231 9.66 18.25 -7.27
N ILE A 232 8.52 17.72 -7.74
CA ILE A 232 8.07 17.91 -9.13
C ILE A 232 7.83 19.38 -9.44
N LEU A 233 7.10 20.08 -8.56
CA LEU A 233 6.81 21.50 -8.73
C LEU A 233 8.11 22.32 -8.74
N SER A 234 9.01 22.07 -7.80
CA SER A 234 10.30 22.76 -7.71
C SER A 234 11.15 22.50 -8.94
N GLY A 235 11.19 21.26 -9.42
CA GLY A 235 11.89 20.88 -10.66
C GLY A 235 11.31 21.61 -11.88
N TYR A 236 9.99 21.69 -12.02
CA TYR A 236 9.36 22.44 -13.11
C TYR A 236 9.73 23.94 -13.06
N LEU A 237 9.66 24.54 -11.87
CA LEU A 237 10.00 25.95 -11.69
C LEU A 237 11.48 26.22 -11.99
N GLY A 238 12.39 25.42 -11.42
CA GLY A 238 13.83 25.62 -11.53
C GLY A 238 14.40 25.31 -12.91
N PHE A 239 13.95 24.23 -13.56
CA PHE A 239 14.53 23.79 -14.84
C PHE A 239 13.80 24.32 -16.08
N LYS A 240 12.50 24.65 -15.99
CA LYS A 240 11.73 25.17 -17.13
C LYS A 240 11.39 26.64 -16.99
N LYS A 241 10.72 27.03 -15.90
CA LYS A 241 10.14 28.38 -15.79
C LYS A 241 11.18 29.48 -15.60
N VAL A 242 12.11 29.30 -14.67
CA VAL A 242 13.15 30.30 -14.36
C VAL A 242 14.08 30.56 -15.57
N PRO A 243 14.66 29.55 -16.25
CA PRO A 243 15.53 29.80 -17.40
C PRO A 243 14.83 30.52 -18.55
N ALA A 244 13.56 30.19 -18.82
CA ALA A 244 12.76 30.88 -19.83
C ALA A 244 12.53 32.36 -19.48
N GLN A 245 12.25 32.66 -18.20
CA GLN A 245 12.13 34.04 -17.74
C GLN A 245 13.46 34.80 -17.85
N THR A 246 14.59 34.16 -17.50
CA THR A 246 15.92 34.76 -17.64
C THR A 246 16.22 35.12 -19.09
N ARG A 247 15.93 34.24 -20.05
CA ARG A 247 16.10 34.54 -21.49
C ARG A 247 15.27 35.73 -21.94
N VAL A 248 14.02 35.83 -21.49
CA VAL A 248 13.15 36.98 -21.77
C VAL A 248 13.71 38.29 -21.18
N ILE A 249 14.28 38.24 -19.97
CA ILE A 249 14.93 39.40 -19.35
C ILE A 249 16.19 39.79 -20.14
N THR A 250 17.03 38.82 -20.52
CA THR A 250 18.21 39.06 -21.37
C THR A 250 17.81 39.70 -22.69
N ALA A 251 16.80 39.18 -23.38
CA ALA A 251 16.30 39.73 -24.63
C ALA A 251 15.82 41.19 -24.48
N GLN A 252 15.13 41.52 -23.38
CA GLN A 252 14.74 42.90 -23.11
C GLN A 252 15.95 43.82 -22.90
N SER A 253 16.98 43.35 -22.18
CA SER A 253 18.23 44.08 -21.99
C SER A 253 18.92 44.37 -23.33
N GLU A 254 19.06 43.37 -24.19
CA GLU A 254 19.68 43.52 -25.52
C GLU A 254 18.87 44.46 -26.43
N PHE A 255 17.54 44.40 -26.35
CA PHE A 255 16.66 45.30 -27.10
C PHE A 255 16.87 46.77 -26.70
N ASN A 256 17.00 47.04 -25.40
CA ASN A 256 17.29 48.39 -24.90
C ASN A 256 18.67 48.89 -25.36
N SER A 257 19.64 47.97 -25.47
CA SER A 257 20.97 48.23 -26.04
C SER A 257 20.98 48.34 -27.58
N LYS A 258 19.82 48.21 -28.24
CA LYS A 258 19.65 48.22 -29.71
C LYS A 258 20.40 47.08 -30.42
N ASN A 259 20.73 46.01 -29.70
CA ASN A 259 21.39 44.83 -30.24
C ASN A 259 20.34 43.82 -30.74
N TYR A 260 19.75 44.11 -31.89
CA TYR A 260 18.58 43.37 -32.38
C TYR A 260 18.89 41.90 -32.71
N ASP A 261 20.12 41.58 -33.14
CA ASP A 261 20.56 40.20 -33.40
C ASP A 261 20.59 39.37 -32.09
N ALA A 262 21.14 39.93 -31.02
CA ALA A 262 21.21 39.26 -29.73
C ALA A 262 19.82 39.02 -29.10
N VAL A 263 18.83 39.89 -29.38
CA VAL A 263 17.43 39.65 -28.99
C VAL A 263 16.88 38.36 -29.61
N LEU A 264 17.13 38.14 -30.90
CA LEU A 264 16.64 36.94 -31.59
C LEU A 264 17.37 35.69 -31.11
N ASN A 265 18.69 35.78 -30.90
CA ASN A 265 19.50 34.66 -30.39
C ASN A 265 19.08 34.26 -28.96
N ALA A 266 18.83 35.25 -28.08
CA ALA A 266 18.39 34.99 -26.71
C ALA A 266 17.05 34.24 -26.64
N LEU A 267 16.19 34.42 -27.64
CA LEU A 267 14.85 33.82 -27.70
C LEU A 267 14.75 32.66 -28.71
N GLU A 268 15.83 32.27 -29.37
CA GLU A 268 15.83 31.36 -30.52
C GLU A 268 15.11 30.04 -30.22
N ASN A 269 15.44 29.45 -29.06
CA ASN A 269 14.92 28.16 -28.61
C ASN A 269 13.55 28.24 -27.92
N ASP A 270 13.01 29.44 -27.71
CA ASP A 270 11.69 29.61 -27.11
C ASP A 270 10.60 29.54 -28.18
N ASN A 271 9.47 28.89 -27.86
CA ASN A 271 8.31 28.88 -28.76
C ASN A 271 7.69 30.28 -28.82
N PRO A 272 7.65 30.94 -30.00
CA PRO A 272 7.12 32.30 -30.17
C PRO A 272 5.73 32.49 -29.60
N GLU A 273 4.86 31.49 -29.72
CA GLU A 273 3.46 31.55 -29.28
C GLU A 273 3.33 31.60 -27.76
N SER A 274 4.26 30.98 -27.03
CA SER A 274 4.29 30.93 -25.56
C SER A 274 5.01 32.11 -24.91
N LEU A 275 5.70 32.93 -25.70
CA LEU A 275 6.42 34.10 -25.19
C LEU A 275 5.45 35.15 -24.65
N PRO A 276 5.82 35.86 -23.56
CA PRO A 276 5.08 37.04 -23.11
C PRO A 276 4.94 38.07 -24.24
N ARG A 277 3.84 38.83 -24.26
CA ARG A 277 3.60 39.84 -25.32
C ARG A 277 4.72 40.86 -25.49
N SER A 278 5.39 41.25 -24.40
CA SER A 278 6.57 42.12 -24.45
C SER A 278 7.73 41.47 -25.21
N ALA A 279 8.01 40.19 -24.95
CA ALA A 279 9.04 39.42 -25.63
C ALA A 279 8.72 39.19 -27.12
N GLN A 280 7.45 38.91 -27.44
CA GLN A 280 7.00 38.83 -28.84
C GLN A 280 7.19 40.16 -29.58
N TYR A 281 6.86 41.27 -28.93
CA TYR A 281 7.02 42.60 -29.51
C TYR A 281 8.48 42.94 -29.82
N ILE A 282 9.39 42.78 -28.85
CA ILE A 282 10.81 43.08 -29.08
C ILE A 282 11.41 42.15 -30.13
N ALA A 283 11.02 40.86 -30.16
CA ALA A 283 11.47 39.92 -31.18
C ALA A 283 10.97 40.34 -32.57
N ALA A 284 9.69 40.67 -32.71
CA ALA A 284 9.11 41.14 -33.97
C ALA A 284 9.78 42.42 -34.48
N VAL A 285 10.01 43.40 -33.61
CA VAL A 285 10.71 44.65 -33.94
C VAL A 285 12.15 44.37 -34.35
N SER A 286 12.87 43.52 -33.61
CA SER A 286 14.22 43.10 -33.97
C SER A 286 14.25 42.42 -35.34
N SER A 287 13.30 41.55 -35.65
CA SER A 287 13.17 40.92 -36.96
C SER A 287 12.95 41.95 -38.08
N ILE A 288 12.09 42.95 -37.88
CA ILE A 288 11.87 44.04 -38.87
C ILE A 288 13.15 44.85 -39.10
N LYS A 289 13.92 45.12 -38.03
CA LYS A 289 15.18 45.89 -38.10
C LYS A 289 16.28 45.18 -38.87
N LEU A 290 16.35 43.85 -38.74
CA LEU A 290 17.35 43.00 -39.39
C LEU A 290 16.93 42.55 -40.79
N ASP A 291 15.69 42.81 -41.17
CA ASP A 291 15.18 42.42 -42.47
C ASP A 291 15.74 43.29 -43.61
N SER A 292 15.78 42.73 -44.82
CA SER A 292 16.33 43.34 -46.05
C SER A 292 15.42 44.41 -46.68
N LEU A 293 14.65 45.14 -45.86
CA LEU A 293 13.72 46.20 -46.27
C LEU A 293 14.44 47.54 -46.36
N SER A 294 13.97 48.45 -47.21
CA SER A 294 14.52 49.82 -47.24
C SER A 294 14.20 50.57 -45.94
N TYR A 295 15.06 51.52 -45.57
CA TYR A 295 14.86 52.37 -44.37
C TYR A 295 13.47 53.05 -44.31
N LYS A 296 12.91 53.43 -45.46
CA LYS A 296 11.56 54.02 -45.54
C LYS A 296 10.47 52.98 -45.22
N GLN A 297 10.59 51.76 -45.75
CA GLN A 297 9.65 50.66 -45.47
C GLN A 297 9.72 50.21 -44.01
N GLN A 298 10.94 50.05 -43.46
CA GLN A 298 11.11 49.72 -42.04
C GLN A 298 10.44 50.75 -41.14
N ARG A 299 10.60 52.06 -41.42
CA ARG A 299 9.99 53.13 -40.60
C ARG A 299 8.47 53.07 -40.59
N VAL A 300 7.85 52.82 -41.75
CA VAL A 300 6.38 52.67 -41.85
C VAL A 300 5.89 51.48 -41.04
N LEU A 301 6.58 50.34 -41.13
CA LEU A 301 6.23 49.13 -40.37
C LEU A 301 6.38 49.33 -38.85
N LEU A 302 7.48 49.95 -38.43
CA LEU A 302 7.77 50.21 -37.01
C LEU A 302 6.79 51.21 -36.38
N ASN A 303 6.19 52.11 -37.17
CA ASN A 303 5.13 52.99 -36.67
C ASN A 303 3.79 52.27 -36.47
N ASN A 304 3.58 51.14 -37.16
CA ASN A 304 2.32 50.38 -37.13
C ASN A 304 2.40 49.12 -36.25
N VAL A 305 3.60 48.67 -35.89
CA VAL A 305 3.82 47.54 -34.97
C VAL A 305 4.05 48.07 -33.56
N SER A 306 3.21 47.66 -32.63
CA SER A 306 3.30 48.02 -31.20
C SER A 306 3.11 46.78 -30.32
N GLN A 307 3.34 46.92 -29.02
CA GLN A 307 3.04 45.86 -28.07
C GLN A 307 1.54 45.48 -28.04
N LYS A 308 0.66 46.37 -28.52
CA LYS A 308 -0.80 46.14 -28.62
C LYS A 308 -1.21 45.49 -29.94
N SER A 309 -0.29 45.29 -30.89
CA SER A 309 -0.58 44.62 -32.15
C SER A 309 -1.09 43.19 -31.92
N SER A 310 -1.87 42.67 -32.87
CA SER A 310 -2.40 41.31 -32.79
C SER A 310 -1.28 40.28 -32.63
N GLN A 311 -1.56 39.15 -31.97
CA GLN A 311 -0.54 38.10 -31.79
C GLN A 311 -0.01 37.62 -33.12
N ASN A 312 -0.90 37.41 -34.08
CA ASN A 312 -0.56 36.97 -35.43
C ASN A 312 0.35 37.97 -36.14
N THR A 313 0.12 39.27 -35.97
CA THR A 313 1.01 40.32 -36.52
C THR A 313 2.42 40.21 -35.95
N LEU A 314 2.57 40.00 -34.63
CA LEU A 314 3.89 39.84 -34.02
C LEU A 314 4.53 38.51 -34.42
N LEU A 315 3.78 37.40 -34.37
CA LEU A 315 4.24 36.08 -34.75
C LEU A 315 4.67 36.01 -36.22
N TYR A 316 3.98 36.71 -37.13
CA TYR A 316 4.40 36.83 -38.52
C TYR A 316 5.85 37.30 -38.62
N TRP A 317 6.17 38.44 -37.99
CA TRP A 317 7.51 39.02 -38.02
C TRP A 317 8.54 38.15 -37.31
N ILE A 318 8.17 37.51 -36.19
CA ILE A 318 9.07 36.59 -35.46
C ILE A 318 9.41 35.37 -36.31
N TYR A 319 8.42 34.70 -36.91
CA TYR A 319 8.68 33.53 -37.76
C TYR A 319 9.42 33.91 -39.04
N LEU A 320 9.13 35.08 -39.61
CA LEU A 320 9.87 35.62 -40.75
C LEU A 320 11.35 35.84 -40.39
N GLY A 321 11.64 36.47 -39.25
CA GLY A 321 13.01 36.71 -38.78
C GLY A 321 13.77 35.44 -38.40
N ARG A 322 13.07 34.39 -37.96
CA ARG A 322 13.64 33.05 -37.70
C ARG A 322 13.84 32.21 -38.98
N GLY A 323 13.42 32.70 -40.14
CA GLY A 323 13.51 31.97 -41.40
C GLY A 323 12.45 30.86 -41.58
N ASP A 324 11.46 30.75 -40.69
CA ASP A 324 10.32 29.83 -40.85
C ASP A 324 9.26 30.47 -41.76
N PHE A 325 9.63 30.66 -43.02
CA PHE A 325 8.84 31.43 -43.97
C PHE A 325 7.48 30.78 -44.30
N ASN A 326 7.38 29.46 -44.19
CA ASN A 326 6.11 28.75 -44.38
C ASN A 326 5.11 29.08 -43.27
N LYS A 327 5.53 29.10 -41.99
CA LYS A 327 4.66 29.55 -40.90
C LYS A 327 4.32 31.03 -41.02
N SER A 328 5.29 31.87 -41.40
CA SER A 328 5.02 33.28 -41.65
C SER A 328 3.96 33.47 -42.75
N LEU A 329 4.02 32.68 -43.84
CA LEU A 329 3.05 32.73 -44.92
C LEU A 329 1.66 32.30 -44.46
N ASN A 330 1.57 31.20 -43.70
CA ASN A 330 0.29 30.73 -43.16
C ASN A 330 -0.36 31.79 -42.26
N ILE A 331 0.44 32.39 -41.36
CA ILE A 331 -0.03 33.49 -40.50
C ILE A 331 -0.45 34.69 -41.34
N ALA A 332 0.30 35.07 -42.37
CA ALA A 332 -0.05 36.18 -43.26
C ALA A 332 -1.37 35.92 -44.02
N GLN A 333 -1.59 34.69 -44.49
CA GLN A 333 -2.85 34.29 -45.12
C GLN A 333 -4.02 34.33 -44.15
N ASN A 334 -3.81 33.95 -42.89
CA ASN A 334 -4.80 34.04 -41.83
C ASN A 334 -5.13 35.51 -41.48
N ILE A 335 -4.11 36.37 -41.42
CA ILE A 335 -4.31 37.82 -41.25
C ILE A 335 -5.06 38.42 -42.45
N GLY A 336 -4.86 37.89 -43.66
CA GLY A 336 -5.44 38.40 -44.90
C GLY A 336 -4.72 39.64 -45.45
N ASP A 337 -3.47 39.89 -45.02
CA ASP A 337 -2.68 41.04 -45.47
C ASP A 337 -1.87 40.69 -46.73
N ASP A 338 -2.33 41.20 -47.88
CA ASP A 338 -1.70 41.02 -49.20
C ASP A 338 -0.20 41.41 -49.21
N GLN A 339 0.21 42.39 -48.41
CA GLN A 339 1.62 42.82 -48.32
C GLN A 339 2.45 41.79 -47.55
N TYR A 340 1.93 41.27 -46.44
CA TYR A 340 2.62 40.23 -45.66
C TYR A 340 2.71 38.92 -46.42
N ILE A 341 1.66 38.57 -47.17
CA ILE A 341 1.62 37.39 -48.03
C ILE A 341 2.65 37.53 -49.16
N LEU A 342 2.67 38.67 -49.85
CA LEU A 342 3.67 38.95 -50.89
C LEU A 342 5.09 38.82 -50.33
N HIS A 343 5.34 39.43 -49.19
CA HIS A 343 6.66 39.45 -48.57
C HIS A 343 7.12 38.04 -48.15
N ALA A 344 6.25 37.23 -47.55
CA ALA A 344 6.56 35.84 -47.21
C ALA A 344 6.86 34.99 -48.46
N TYR A 345 6.13 35.19 -49.57
CA TYR A 345 6.43 34.51 -50.83
C TYR A 345 7.77 34.94 -51.43
N THR A 346 8.14 36.22 -51.33
CA THR A 346 9.47 36.70 -51.76
C THR A 346 10.58 36.03 -50.96
N LYS A 347 10.46 35.95 -49.63
CA LYS A 347 11.44 35.25 -48.79
C LYS A 347 11.52 33.75 -49.08
N LEU A 348 10.39 33.10 -49.33
CA LEU A 348 10.34 31.70 -49.78
C LEU A 348 11.04 31.50 -51.13
N TYR A 349 10.86 32.43 -52.05
CA TYR A 349 11.52 32.41 -53.36
C TYR A 349 13.04 32.58 -53.21
N ASP A 350 13.49 33.59 -52.46
CA ASP A 350 14.91 33.89 -52.29
C ASP A 350 15.64 32.75 -51.55
N SER A 351 15.05 32.22 -50.47
CA SER A 351 15.62 31.08 -49.74
C SER A 351 15.66 29.80 -50.58
N THR A 352 14.63 29.54 -51.39
CA THR A 352 14.61 28.39 -52.32
C THR A 352 15.66 28.56 -53.41
N LYS A 353 15.83 29.77 -53.95
CA LYS A 353 16.81 30.09 -54.99
C LYS A 353 18.24 29.87 -54.48
N SER A 354 18.52 30.29 -53.25
CA SER A 354 19.84 30.16 -52.62
C SER A 354 20.14 28.76 -52.06
N ASN A 355 19.17 27.85 -52.00
CA ASN A 355 19.38 26.48 -51.51
C ASN A 355 20.13 25.62 -52.54
N SER A 356 21.38 25.27 -52.24
CA SER A 356 22.26 24.45 -53.10
C SER A 356 22.04 22.94 -52.96
N GLN A 357 21.34 22.49 -51.92
CA GLN A 357 21.13 21.07 -51.58
C GLN A 357 19.79 20.53 -52.11
N MET A 358 18.90 21.40 -52.61
CA MET A 358 17.58 20.99 -53.11
C MET A 358 17.67 20.37 -54.51
N ASN A 359 16.97 19.26 -54.72
CA ASN A 359 16.80 18.65 -56.04
C ASN A 359 16.35 19.68 -57.10
N GLY A 360 17.02 19.72 -58.26
CA GLY A 360 16.82 20.74 -59.28
C GLY A 360 15.39 20.82 -59.83
N ALA A 361 14.74 19.68 -60.08
CA ALA A 361 13.37 19.65 -60.59
C ALA A 361 12.37 20.18 -59.54
N LYS A 362 12.51 19.74 -58.28
CA LYS A 362 11.69 20.24 -57.16
C LYS A 362 11.92 21.73 -56.92
N LYS A 363 13.17 22.19 -57.01
CA LYS A 363 13.55 23.60 -56.87
C LYS A 363 12.88 24.46 -57.96
N GLN A 364 12.95 24.04 -59.22
CA GLN A 364 12.33 24.76 -60.33
C GLN A 364 10.79 24.83 -60.19
N GLN A 365 10.16 23.74 -59.76
CA GLN A 365 8.71 23.70 -59.51
C GLN A 365 8.29 24.68 -58.41
N LEU A 366 9.01 24.71 -57.28
CA LEU A 366 8.73 25.65 -56.18
C LEU A 366 8.97 27.11 -56.59
N LEU A 367 10.07 27.40 -57.30
CA LEU A 367 10.35 28.74 -57.79
C LEU A 367 9.27 29.23 -58.75
N GLN A 368 8.79 28.39 -59.67
CA GLN A 368 7.66 28.73 -60.53
C GLN A 368 6.38 28.99 -59.74
N LYS A 369 6.08 28.14 -58.74
CA LYS A 369 4.91 28.31 -57.87
C LYS A 369 4.96 29.63 -57.11
N TYR A 370 6.09 29.92 -56.45
CA TYR A 370 6.25 31.16 -55.69
C TYR A 370 6.26 32.38 -56.61
N ASN A 371 6.92 32.34 -57.76
CA ASN A 371 6.91 33.45 -58.72
C ASN A 371 5.49 33.75 -59.24
N LYS A 372 4.68 32.72 -59.53
CA LYS A 372 3.26 32.91 -59.89
C LYS A 372 2.48 33.59 -58.76
N ALA A 373 2.69 33.18 -57.52
CA ALA A 373 2.06 33.80 -56.35
C ALA A 373 2.52 35.25 -56.15
N ILE A 374 3.82 35.52 -56.23
CA ILE A 374 4.41 36.87 -56.17
C ILE A 374 3.76 37.78 -57.21
N ASN A 375 3.72 37.36 -58.47
CA ASN A 375 3.11 38.15 -59.56
C ASN A 375 1.61 38.40 -59.33
N LYS A 376 0.88 37.43 -58.77
CA LYS A 376 -0.54 37.59 -58.42
C LYS A 376 -0.72 38.71 -57.38
N TYR A 377 0.01 38.65 -56.26
CA TYR A 377 -0.12 39.64 -55.19
C TYR A 377 0.46 41.00 -55.57
N LEU A 378 1.51 41.05 -56.39
CA LEU A 378 2.08 42.30 -56.91
C LEU A 378 1.09 43.03 -57.84
N LYS A 379 0.35 42.31 -58.70
CA LYS A 379 -0.74 42.89 -59.50
C LYS A 379 -1.90 43.38 -58.64
N SER A 380 -2.30 42.62 -57.61
CA SER A 380 -3.35 43.01 -56.66
C SER A 380 -3.01 44.33 -55.93
N LEU A 381 -1.76 44.46 -55.48
CA LEU A 381 -1.27 45.65 -54.77
C LEU A 381 -1.02 46.84 -55.70
N GLY A 382 -0.60 46.60 -56.95
CA GLY A 382 -0.41 47.64 -57.97
C GLY A 382 -1.73 48.19 -58.52
N GLY A 383 -2.76 47.34 -58.66
CA GLY A 383 -4.10 47.75 -59.08
C GLY A 383 -4.84 48.60 -58.03
N LYS A 384 -4.62 48.33 -56.74
CA LYS A 384 -5.21 49.11 -55.63
C LYS A 384 -4.67 50.55 -55.49
N LYS A 385 -3.56 50.91 -56.14
CA LYS A 385 -2.97 52.27 -56.07
C LYS A 385 -3.64 53.30 -56.98
N ASN A 386 -4.50 52.88 -57.92
CA ASN A 386 -5.08 53.79 -58.92
C ASN A 386 -6.50 54.30 -58.58
N ASP A 387 -7.10 53.91 -57.45
CA ASP A 387 -8.50 54.25 -57.11
C ASP A 387 -8.67 55.41 -56.08
N THR A 388 -7.63 56.21 -55.82
CA THR A 388 -7.75 57.41 -54.95
C THR A 388 -7.34 58.72 -55.63
N THR A 389 -7.80 58.93 -56.86
CA THR A 389 -7.85 60.27 -57.48
C THR A 389 -9.05 60.37 -58.42
N THR A 390 -10.23 60.60 -57.86
CA THR A 390 -11.33 61.36 -58.48
C THR A 390 -12.42 61.56 -57.42
N SER A 391 -12.22 62.55 -56.57
CA SER A 391 -13.33 63.32 -56.01
C SER A 391 -13.32 64.65 -56.75
N ASP A 392 -14.17 64.77 -57.77
CA ASP A 392 -14.51 66.06 -58.34
C ASP A 392 -15.78 66.58 -57.64
N PRO A 393 -15.94 67.91 -57.56
CA PRO A 393 -16.77 68.58 -56.56
C PRO A 393 -18.23 68.76 -57.00
N THR A 394 -19.08 68.99 -55.99
CA THR A 394 -20.32 69.78 -56.02
C THR A 394 -21.45 69.35 -56.96
N ASN A 395 -22.54 68.85 -56.38
CA ASN A 395 -23.70 69.69 -56.06
C ASN A 395 -24.61 68.99 -55.03
#